data_AF-A0A1Y4SL83-F1
#
_entry.id   AF-A0A1Y4SL83-F1
#
_cell.length_a   1.000
_cell.length_b   1.000
_cell.length_c   1.000
_cell.angle_alpha   90.00
_cell.angle_beta   90.00
_cell.angle_gamma   90.00
#
_symmetry.space_group_name_H-M   'P 1'
#
loop_
_entity.id
_entity.type
_entity.pdbx_description
1 polymer ?
#
loop_
_entity_poly.entity_id
_entity_poly.type
_entity_poly.pdbx_seq_one_letter_code
_entity_poly.pdbx_strand_id
1 'polypeptide(L)' 'MSLFSSKEKTVCIYVTDCERRIIIYALKKLRDEQIRENKNYDFIETIIAKSAKANIMKGIRNSHETR' A
#
# COMPACT_ATOMS: atom_id res chain seq x y z
N MET A 1 -5.11 12.20 -32.41
CA MET A 1 -6.55 12.25 -32.03
C MET A 1 -7.03 10.81 -32.02
N SER A 2 -7.45 10.16 -30.94
CA SER A 2 -8.09 10.60 -29.71
C SER A 2 -7.86 9.56 -28.61
N LEU A 3 -7.44 10.06 -27.45
CA LEU A 3 -7.91 9.74 -26.10
C LEU A 3 -8.58 8.39 -25.89
N PHE A 4 -7.89 7.41 -25.28
CA PHE A 4 -8.42 6.61 -24.16
C PHE A 4 -7.23 5.96 -23.43
N SER A 5 -6.41 6.77 -22.78
CA SER A 5 -5.70 6.28 -21.59
C SER A 5 -6.78 6.13 -20.54
N SER A 6 -7.36 4.93 -20.43
CA SER A 6 -8.12 4.53 -19.26
C SER A 6 -7.14 4.61 -18.09
N LYS A 7 -7.00 5.81 -17.51
CA LYS A 7 -6.20 6.03 -16.32
C LYS A 7 -6.84 5.15 -15.26
N GLU A 8 -6.28 3.96 -15.04
CA GLU A 8 -6.66 3.11 -13.92
C GLU A 8 -6.74 4.01 -12.70
N LYS A 9 -7.90 3.98 -12.03
CA LYS A 9 -8.16 4.83 -10.87
C LYS A 9 -7.16 4.42 -9.79
N THR A 10 -6.04 5.12 -9.76
CA THR A 10 -4.96 4.86 -8.82
C THR A 10 -5.36 5.51 -7.52
N VAL A 11 -5.70 4.69 -6.53
CA VAL A 11 -6.02 5.15 -5.18
C VAL A 11 -4.72 5.14 -4.36
N CYS A 12 -4.33 6.31 -3.88
CA CYS A 12 -3.19 6.47 -2.98
C CYS A 12 -3.72 6.72 -1.56
N ILE A 13 -3.11 6.06 -0.57
CA ILE A 13 -3.40 6.29 0.84
C ILE A 13 -2.11 6.68 1.57
N TYR A 14 -2.25 7.57 2.54
CA TYR A 14 -1.18 7.93 3.45
C TYR A 14 -1.37 7.17 4.75
N VAL A 15 -0.33 6.48 5.19
CA VAL A 15 -0.36 5.63 6.38
C VAL A 15 0.89 5.84 7.22
N THR A 16 0.74 5.76 8.53
CA THR A 16 1.83 5.78 9.51
C THR A 16 2.68 4.50 9.42
N ASP A 17 3.83 4.48 10.11
CA ASP A 17 4.68 3.28 10.19
C ASP A 17 3.94 2.07 10.79
N CYS A 18 3.16 2.32 11.84
CA CYS A 18 2.36 1.29 12.50
C CYS A 18 1.27 0.74 11.55
N GLU A 19 0.50 1.61 10.91
CA GLU A 19 -0.54 1.19 9.95
C GLU A 19 0.06 0.43 8.76
N ARG A 20 1.21 0.88 8.25
CA ARG A 20 1.92 0.17 7.18
C ARG A 20 2.32 -1.24 7.60
N ARG A 21 2.81 -1.42 8.83
CA ARG A 21 3.15 -2.74 9.39
C ARG A 21 1.91 -3.63 9.53
N ILE A 22 0.80 -3.07 10.00
CA ILE A 22 -0.48 -3.79 10.11
C ILE A 22 -0.95 -4.26 8.73
N ILE A 23 -0.92 -3.38 7.72
CA ILE A 23 -1.29 -3.71 6.34
C ILE A 23 -0.41 -4.84 5.78
N ILE A 24 0.92 -4.71 5.89
CA ILE A 24 1.85 -5.74 5.40
C ILE A 24 1.60 -7.08 6.10
N TYR A 25 1.35 -7.07 7.41
CA TYR A 25 1.05 -8.28 8.16
C TYR A 25 -0.25 -8.94 7.70
N ALA A 26 -1.32 -8.17 7.53
CA ALA A 26 -2.59 -8.66 7.02
C ALA A 26 -2.47 -9.26 5.61
N LEU A 27 -1.72 -8.60 4.72
CA LEU A 27 -1.47 -9.09 3.37
C LEU A 27 -0.67 -10.40 3.36
N LYS A 28 0.33 -10.55 4.23
CA LYS A 28 1.08 -11.81 4.38
C LYS A 28 0.16 -12.95 4.83
N LYS A 29 -0.70 -12.70 5.82
CA LYS A 29 -1.66 -13.70 6.28
C LYS A 29 -2.62 -14.12 5.16
N LEU A 30 -3.15 -13.14 4.41
CA LEU A 30 -4.03 -13.41 3.27
C LEU A 30 -3.33 -14.25 2.20
N ARG A 31 -2.07 -13.93 1.88
CA ARG A 31 -1.26 -14.73 0.94
C ARG A 31 -1.13 -16.18 1.43
N ASP A 32 -0.81 -16.39 2.71
CA ASP A 32 -0.62 -17.74 3.25
C ASP A 32 -1.93 -18.55 3.19
N GLU A 33 -3.08 -17.89 3.33
CA GLU A 33 -4.40 -18.49 3.10
C GLU A 33 -4.63 -18.82 1.62
N GLN A 34 -4.27 -17.92 0.68
CA GLN A 34 -4.36 -18.20 -0.76
C GLN A 34 -3.44 -19.35 -1.20
N ILE A 35 -2.23 -19.46 -0.64
CA ILE A 35 -1.30 -20.57 -0.88
C ILE A 35 -1.95 -21.89 -0.44
N ARG A 36 -2.57 -21.90 0.75
CA ARG A 36 -3.25 -23.09 1.29
C ARG A 36 -4.40 -23.54 0.41
N GLU A 37 -5.09 -22.60 -0.22
CA GLU A 37 -6.19 -22.85 -1.16
C GLU A 37 -5.72 -23.08 -2.60
N ASN A 38 -4.39 -23.13 -2.85
CA ASN A 38 -3.78 -23.27 -4.17
C ASN A 38 -4.27 -22.22 -5.20
N LYS A 39 -4.45 -20.98 -4.74
CA LYS A 39 -4.88 -19.84 -5.56
C LYS A 39 -3.69 -18.97 -5.97
N ASN A 40 -3.85 -18.17 -7.03
CA ASN A 40 -2.84 -17.20 -7.43
C ASN A 40 -2.73 -16.08 -6.37
N TYR A 41 -1.51 -15.83 -5.89
CA TYR A 41 -1.18 -14.82 -4.88
C TYR A 41 -0.14 -13.78 -5.35
N ASP A 42 0.23 -13.78 -6.64
CA ASP A 42 1.26 -12.88 -7.22
C ASP A 42 0.91 -11.41 -7.04
N PHE A 43 -0.39 -11.09 -7.11
CA PHE A 43 -0.89 -9.75 -6.88
C PHE A 43 -0.67 -9.29 -5.43
N ILE A 44 -0.87 -10.20 -4.46
CA ILE A 44 -0.66 -9.89 -3.05
C ILE A 44 0.83 -9.65 -2.77
N GLU A 45 1.71 -10.49 -3.33
CA GLU A 45 3.16 -10.30 -3.27
C GLU A 45 3.59 -8.95 -3.86
N THR A 46 3.00 -8.58 -5.00
CA THR A 46 3.26 -7.30 -5.64
C THR A 46 2.86 -6.12 -4.74
N ILE A 47 1.72 -6.20 -4.06
CA ILE A 47 1.29 -5.16 -3.11
C ILE A 47 2.24 -5.11 -1.92
N ILE A 48 2.58 -6.26 -1.31
CA ILE A 48 3.52 -6.32 -0.17
C ILE A 48 4.85 -5.65 -0.54
N ALA A 49 5.41 -5.96 -1.70
CA ALA A 49 6.66 -5.38 -2.17
C ALA A 49 6.56 -3.87 -2.38
N LYS A 50 5.44 -3.39 -2.95
CA LYS A 50 5.18 -1.95 -3.14
C LYS A 50 5.02 -1.23 -1.80
N SER A 51 4.25 -1.79 -0.87
CA SER A 51 4.02 -1.24 0.47
C SER A 51 5.30 -1.22 1.31
N ALA A 52 6.15 -2.24 1.20
CA ALA A 52 7.43 -2.29 1.92
C ALA A 52 8.43 -1.23 1.42
N LYS A 53 8.38 -0.88 0.13
CA LYS A 53 9.22 0.15 -0.51
C LYS A 53 8.60 1.56 -0.44
N ALA A 54 7.40 1.70 0.11
CA ALA A 54 6.74 2.99 0.18
C ALA A 54 7.56 3.96 1.03
N ASN A 55 7.79 5.17 0.49
CA ASN A 55 8.56 6.20 1.18
C ASN A 55 7.88 6.54 2.50
N ILE A 56 8.67 6.55 3.58
CA ILE A 56 8.23 7.07 4.86
C ILE A 56 8.04 8.57 4.65
N MET A 57 6.82 9.09 4.77
CA MET A 57 6.64 10.53 4.92
C MET A 57 7.36 10.95 6.20
N LYS A 58 8.57 11.48 6.07
CA LYS A 58 9.18 12.29 7.14
C LYS A 58 8.20 13.42 7.38
N GLY A 59 7.52 13.37 8.52
CA GLY A 59 6.40 14.24 8.83
C GLY A 59 6.71 15.69 8.44
N ILE A 60 5.83 16.29 7.65
CA ILE A 60 5.66 17.72 7.73
C ILE A 60 5.19 17.93 9.17
N ARG A 61 6.13 18.30 10.06
CA ARG A 61 5.78 18.93 11.31
C ARG A 61 5.09 20.22 10.89
N ASN A 62 3.77 20.22 10.87
CA ASN A 62 3.02 21.45 10.80
C ASN A 62 3.38 22.23 12.06
N SER A 63 4.34 23.14 11.95
CA SER A 63 4.51 24.24 12.88
C SER A 63 3.32 25.18 12.68
N HIS A 64 2.16 24.77 13.20
CA HIS A 64 1.16 25.74 13.62
C HIS A 64 1.59 26.24 15.00
N GLU A 65 2.65 27.06 14.99
CA GLU A 65 2.97 27.88 16.15
C GLU A 65 1.86 28.91 16.27
N THR A 66 1.02 28.68 17.27
CA THR A 66 0.01 29.62 17.72
C THR A 66 0.75 30.62 18.59
N ARG A 67 0.93 31.86 18.12
CA ARG A 67 0.88 33.11 18.89
C ARG A 67 1.23 34.32 18.04
#